data_AF-A0A1G4IW45-F1
#
_entry.id   AF-A0A1G4IW45-F1
#
_cell.length_a   1.000
_cell.length_b   1.000
_cell.length_c   1.000
_cell.angle_alpha   90.00
_cell.angle_beta   90.00
_cell.angle_gamma   90.00
#
_symmetry.space_group_name_H-M   'P 1'
#
loop_
_entity.id
_entity.type
_entity.pdbx_description
1 polymer ?
#
loop_
_entity_poly.entity_id
_entity_poly.type
_entity_poly.pdbx_seq_one_letter_code
_entity_poly.pdbx_strand_id
1 'polypeptide(L)'
;MSGLDSPARETGSSSKENRQQPVEGNSTSESDAQESDIADTVEAFNEPDREKIGESQTPVVEPRLERIMTGFFSDRVRDVRKRLVVQFFLNHLALALLIMSVFSLYWGAIYNRSSHFHKVSILAVLQDDGPLSQPLPSLIDTVPGHWHIYNASSFMEKYHVSESQVDSRITKLVHEQKYWMSLNVKPNASNVLQDSLQNPSALPFNASAFFETVYESGRDPTNMKSSILPLMLQLEAKYQAAYSSSILPTIFANVSDSLGKVPKVNVAQAGSMLFSQIDYRPFDNFVLLGPLQVGLIYCILLTFFQLLLFSPMHAEFGQKLKVGHMLLYRLLVSYLNYLFLSLFFCLVSLAFQVDFGRTYGRSGFMVAWMSSWLLMAAVGGANENMLTLVLAVAPRFPGFWMIIWVVFNITPSFFPMDLTSNFYRYGYMTPIFNGVGIFRVIFLNLYPGAMGRYFGVLCAWIVVNILFFPVCAKIFATQKMKKEALAREAQK
;
A
#
# COMPACT_ATOMS: atom_id res chain seq x y z
N MET A 1 64.69 15.05 -15.70
CA MET A 1 64.37 14.01 -14.69
C MET A 1 63.05 13.36 -15.11
N SER A 2 63.10 12.56 -16.19
CA SER A 2 62.94 11.08 -16.19
C SER A 2 61.56 10.67 -15.63
N GLY A 3 60.51 10.43 -16.44
CA GLY A 3 60.40 9.61 -17.66
C GLY A 3 60.17 8.15 -17.22
N LEU A 4 58.99 7.53 -17.31
CA LEU A 4 58.07 7.21 -18.43
C LEU A 4 57.97 5.67 -18.51
N ASP A 5 56.72 5.22 -18.68
CA ASP A 5 56.23 4.03 -19.40
C ASP A 5 56.21 2.61 -18.80
N SER A 6 55.02 2.00 -18.98
CA SER A 6 54.65 0.58 -18.92
C SER A 6 55.25 -0.21 -20.13
N PRO A 7 54.78 -1.41 -20.56
CA PRO A 7 53.92 -2.48 -20.01
C PRO A 7 54.52 -3.90 -20.24
N ALA A 8 53.81 -5.00 -19.92
CA ALA A 8 53.55 -6.14 -20.84
C ALA A 8 53.04 -7.41 -20.13
N ARG A 9 52.10 -8.08 -20.81
CA ARG A 9 51.64 -9.47 -20.61
C ARG A 9 52.78 -10.47 -20.81
N GLU A 10 52.71 -11.61 -20.13
CA GLU A 10 53.03 -12.89 -20.78
C GLU A 10 52.29 -14.07 -20.15
N THR A 11 51.86 -14.95 -21.05
CA THR A 11 51.12 -16.20 -20.87
C THR A 11 52.08 -17.37 -20.72
N GLY A 12 51.73 -18.38 -19.91
CA GLY A 12 52.34 -19.71 -19.95
C GLY A 12 51.97 -20.51 -18.70
N SER A 13 51.00 -21.42 -18.77
CA SER A 13 51.12 -22.80 -19.27
C SER A 13 51.42 -23.80 -18.15
N SER A 14 50.45 -24.70 -17.91
CA SER A 14 50.63 -26.10 -17.46
C SER A 14 51.19 -26.29 -16.03
N SER A 15 50.77 -27.22 -15.18
CA SER A 15 50.11 -28.51 -15.35
C SER A 15 49.62 -28.99 -13.97
N LYS A 16 48.43 -29.58 -13.96
CA LYS A 16 47.93 -30.74 -13.20
C LYS A 16 48.60 -31.28 -11.92
N GLU A 17 47.69 -31.66 -11.02
CA GLU A 17 47.65 -32.84 -10.13
C GLU A 17 48.66 -32.90 -8.97
N ASN A 18 48.24 -32.68 -7.71
CA ASN A 18 47.40 -33.52 -6.85
C ASN A 18 48.03 -34.87 -6.47
N ARG A 19 48.71 -34.94 -5.30
CA ARG A 19 48.43 -35.95 -4.25
C ARG A 19 49.34 -35.83 -3.01
N GLN A 20 48.72 -36.17 -1.88
CA GLN A 20 49.28 -36.77 -0.65
C GLN A 20 49.83 -35.84 0.46
N GLN A 21 48.92 -35.57 1.41
CA GLN A 21 49.05 -35.51 2.89
C GLN A 21 50.07 -36.51 3.49
N PRO A 22 50.52 -36.45 4.78
CA PRO A 22 49.68 -36.09 5.96
C PRO A 22 50.36 -35.53 7.26
N VAL A 23 49.51 -35.26 8.29
CA VAL A 23 49.72 -35.26 9.77
C VAL A 23 50.50 -34.06 10.38
N GLU A 24 50.16 -33.35 11.47
CA GLU A 24 49.15 -33.26 12.57
C GLU A 24 49.35 -31.84 13.19
N GLY A 25 48.49 -31.16 13.94
CA GLY A 25 47.18 -31.36 14.57
C GLY A 25 46.65 -29.95 14.96
N ASN A 26 45.36 -29.70 15.17
CA ASN A 26 44.61 -30.14 16.34
C ASN A 26 43.10 -29.96 16.07
N SER A 27 42.33 -31.03 16.29
CA SER A 27 40.87 -31.08 16.20
C SER A 27 40.31 -31.91 17.36
N THR A 28 39.22 -31.44 17.97
CA THR A 28 38.20 -32.17 18.76
C THR A 28 37.20 -31.09 19.24
N SER A 29 35.88 -31.22 19.27
CA SER A 29 34.90 -32.32 19.14
C SER A 29 33.52 -31.67 18.89
N GLU A 30 32.70 -32.08 17.91
CA GLU A 30 31.62 -33.09 17.99
C GLU A 30 30.67 -33.01 19.21
N SER A 31 29.38 -32.80 18.93
CA SER A 31 28.26 -33.46 19.64
C SER A 31 27.00 -33.49 18.75
N ASP A 32 26.75 -34.64 18.13
CA ASP A 32 25.41 -35.08 17.73
C ASP A 32 24.63 -35.45 19.01
N ALA A 33 23.41 -34.93 19.16
CA ALA A 33 22.42 -35.49 20.07
C ALA A 33 20.98 -35.20 19.58
N GLN A 34 20.27 -36.30 19.36
CA GLN A 34 18.82 -36.52 19.40
C GLN A 34 17.95 -35.38 19.93
N GLU A 35 16.86 -35.07 19.21
CA GLU A 35 15.63 -34.66 19.88
C GLU A 35 14.40 -35.30 19.19
N SER A 36 13.75 -36.15 19.99
CA SER A 36 12.61 -36.99 19.74
C SER A 36 11.29 -36.25 19.91
N ASP A 37 10.26 -36.78 19.24
CA ASP A 37 8.84 -36.51 19.42
C ASP A 37 8.44 -36.24 20.89
N ILE A 38 7.87 -35.05 21.13
CA ILE A 38 7.08 -34.72 22.32
C ILE A 38 5.81 -34.02 21.84
N ALA A 39 4.68 -34.74 21.86
CA ALA A 39 3.38 -34.24 22.33
C ALA A 39 2.28 -35.30 22.11
N ASP A 40 2.35 -36.39 22.87
CA ASP A 40 1.17 -37.19 23.24
C ASP A 40 1.28 -37.48 24.75
N THR A 41 0.83 -36.54 25.58
CA THR A 41 0.57 -36.79 27.00
C THR A 41 -0.46 -35.79 27.53
N VAL A 42 -1.73 -36.19 27.54
CA VAL A 42 -2.69 -35.74 28.57
C VAL A 42 -3.51 -36.95 28.99
N GLU A 43 -3.67 -37.08 30.31
CA GLU A 43 -4.56 -37.96 31.06
C GLU A 43 -4.02 -39.33 31.50
N ALA A 44 -3.50 -39.38 32.73
CA ALA A 44 -4.00 -40.31 33.75
C ALA A 44 -3.61 -39.83 35.15
N PHE A 45 -4.60 -39.61 36.00
CA PHE A 45 -4.47 -39.31 37.43
C PHE A 45 -5.22 -40.42 38.22
N ASN A 46 -4.60 -40.90 39.32
CA ASN A 46 -5.12 -41.76 40.42
C ASN A 46 -5.36 -43.26 40.11
N GLU A 47 -5.02 -44.26 40.94
CA GLU A 47 -4.34 -44.45 42.25
C GLU A 47 -4.14 -46.00 42.45
N PRO A 48 -3.76 -46.57 43.63
CA PRO A 48 -2.53 -47.34 43.84
C PRO A 48 -2.63 -48.88 43.78
N ASP A 49 -1.45 -49.50 43.80
CA ASP A 49 -1.12 -50.93 43.74
C ASP A 49 -1.92 -51.86 44.68
N ARG A 50 -2.41 -52.97 44.12
CA ARG A 50 -2.73 -54.20 44.85
C ARG A 50 -2.08 -55.40 44.16
N GLU A 51 -1.22 -56.09 44.90
CA GLU A 51 -0.55 -57.32 44.49
C GLU A 51 -1.51 -58.53 44.35
N LYS A 52 -1.21 -59.31 43.30
CA LYS A 52 -1.26 -60.78 43.14
C LYS A 52 -2.61 -61.53 43.34
N ILE A 53 -2.97 -62.34 42.34
CA ILE A 53 -2.99 -63.83 42.40
C ILE A 53 -3.22 -64.35 40.97
N GLY A 54 -2.52 -65.42 40.61
CA GLY A 54 -2.46 -65.95 39.26
C GLY A 54 -3.72 -66.70 38.82
N GLU A 55 -3.98 -66.61 37.52
CA GLU A 55 -4.67 -67.64 36.75
C GLU A 55 -4.00 -67.71 35.37
N SER A 56 -3.60 -68.91 34.99
CA SER A 56 -3.01 -69.21 33.69
C SER A 56 -4.10 -69.09 32.62
N GLN A 57 -4.17 -67.93 31.99
CA GLN A 57 -4.89 -67.75 30.73
C GLN A 57 -3.88 -67.28 29.71
N THR A 58 -3.54 -68.16 28.76
CA THR A 58 -2.86 -67.77 27.53
C THR A 58 -3.60 -66.59 26.91
N PRO A 59 -2.98 -65.38 26.82
CA PRO A 59 -3.60 -64.30 26.10
C PRO A 59 -3.59 -64.70 24.62
N VAL A 60 -4.77 -64.76 24.00
CA VAL A 60 -4.88 -64.72 22.54
C VAL A 60 -4.29 -63.38 22.14
N VAL A 61 -3.02 -63.40 21.74
CA VAL A 61 -2.35 -62.23 21.17
C VAL A 61 -3.01 -61.99 19.82
N GLU A 62 -3.98 -61.09 19.79
CA GLU A 62 -4.40 -60.48 18.52
C GLU A 62 -3.15 -59.89 17.87
N PRO A 63 -2.85 -60.23 16.61
CA PRO A 63 -1.67 -59.69 15.95
C PRO A 63 -1.85 -58.18 15.83
N ARG A 64 -1.18 -57.40 16.68
CA ARG A 64 -1.01 -55.97 16.50
C ARG A 64 -0.23 -55.79 15.20
N LEU A 65 -0.92 -55.35 14.15
CA LEU A 65 -0.33 -54.99 12.87
C LEU A 65 0.77 -53.94 13.13
N GLU A 66 2.03 -54.36 13.09
CA GLU A 66 3.16 -53.44 13.19
C GLU A 66 3.25 -52.61 11.90
N ARG A 67 3.32 -51.28 12.08
CA ARG A 67 3.48 -50.34 10.97
C ARG A 67 4.90 -50.45 10.42
N ILE A 68 5.09 -51.32 9.43
CA ILE A 68 6.38 -51.47 8.75
C ILE A 68 6.67 -50.16 7.97
N MET A 69 7.67 -49.41 8.42
CA MET A 69 8.19 -48.28 7.65
C MET A 69 8.86 -48.81 6.38
N THR A 70 8.51 -48.26 5.22
CA THR A 70 8.99 -48.73 3.92
C THR A 70 9.63 -47.60 3.13
N GLY A 71 10.57 -47.93 2.25
CA GLY A 71 11.21 -46.96 1.36
C GLY A 71 10.23 -46.38 0.34
N PHE A 72 10.49 -45.15 -0.11
CA PHE A 72 9.63 -44.38 -1.03
C PHE A 72 9.34 -45.11 -2.35
N PHE A 73 10.28 -45.91 -2.85
CA PHE A 73 10.14 -46.66 -4.11
C PHE A 73 9.52 -48.05 -3.95
N SER A 74 9.13 -48.45 -2.74
CA SER A 74 8.47 -49.75 -2.53
C SER A 74 7.12 -49.82 -3.26
N ASP A 75 6.74 -51.02 -3.71
CA ASP A 75 5.45 -51.21 -4.39
C ASP A 75 4.24 -50.95 -3.49
N ARG A 76 4.42 -51.07 -2.16
CA ARG A 76 3.40 -50.80 -1.14
C ARG A 76 2.92 -49.34 -1.13
N VAL A 77 3.75 -48.40 -1.58
CA VAL A 77 3.37 -46.97 -1.67
C VAL A 77 3.09 -46.51 -3.11
N ARG A 78 2.97 -47.42 -4.08
CA ARG A 78 2.76 -47.08 -5.50
C ARG A 78 1.50 -46.22 -5.71
N ASP A 79 0.41 -46.55 -5.05
CA ASP A 79 -0.85 -45.80 -5.16
C ASP A 79 -0.79 -44.44 -4.44
N VAL A 80 -0.07 -44.39 -3.31
CA VAL A 80 0.21 -43.15 -2.59
C VAL A 80 1.10 -42.22 -3.45
N ARG A 81 2.12 -42.76 -4.13
CA ARG A 81 2.95 -42.00 -5.08
C ARG A 81 2.14 -41.47 -6.25
N LYS A 82 1.28 -42.28 -6.87
CA LYS A 82 0.39 -41.82 -7.96
C LYS A 82 -0.51 -40.68 -7.47
N ARG A 83 -1.12 -40.83 -6.29
CA ARG A 83 -1.95 -39.78 -5.68
C ARG A 83 -1.14 -38.52 -5.39
N LEU A 84 0.09 -38.66 -4.87
CA LEU A 84 1.01 -37.55 -4.63
C LEU A 84 1.31 -36.79 -5.93
N VAL A 85 1.65 -37.48 -7.02
CA VAL A 85 1.95 -36.84 -8.30
C VAL A 85 0.71 -36.10 -8.85
N VAL A 86 -0.46 -36.74 -8.81
CA VAL A 86 -1.71 -36.09 -9.26
C VAL A 86 -2.03 -34.88 -8.40
N GLN A 87 -1.96 -34.99 -7.07
CA GLN A 87 -2.20 -33.86 -6.16
C GLN A 87 -1.14 -32.78 -6.31
N PHE A 88 0.12 -33.13 -6.57
CA PHE A 88 1.20 -32.18 -6.83
C PHE A 88 0.86 -31.28 -8.02
N PHE A 89 0.49 -31.88 -9.16
CA PHE A 89 0.12 -31.10 -10.35
C PHE A 89 -1.18 -30.32 -10.16
N LEU A 90 -2.20 -30.90 -9.51
CA LEU A 90 -3.46 -30.19 -9.23
C LEU A 90 -3.25 -29.00 -8.28
N ASN A 91 -2.40 -29.15 -7.25
CA ASN A 91 -2.08 -28.06 -6.33
C ASN A 91 -1.28 -26.96 -7.03
N HIS A 92 -0.30 -27.32 -7.87
CA HIS A 92 0.44 -26.34 -8.68
C HIS A 92 -0.46 -25.62 -9.68
N LEU A 93 -1.39 -26.33 -10.33
CA LEU A 93 -2.37 -25.72 -11.21
C LEU A 93 -3.27 -24.74 -10.45
N ALA A 94 -3.76 -25.12 -9.27
CA ALA A 94 -4.57 -24.22 -8.43
C ALA A 94 -3.78 -22.97 -8.01
N LEU A 95 -2.52 -23.12 -7.62
CA LEU A 95 -1.63 -21.99 -7.28
C LEU A 95 -1.34 -21.12 -8.51
N ALA A 96 -1.09 -21.72 -9.68
CA ALA A 96 -0.86 -20.99 -10.92
C ALA A 96 -2.08 -20.15 -11.31
N LEU A 97 -3.29 -20.71 -11.21
CA LEU A 97 -4.54 -19.98 -11.46
C LEU A 97 -4.75 -18.86 -10.45
N LEU A 98 -4.42 -19.07 -9.17
CA LEU A 98 -4.47 -18.02 -8.15
C LEU A 98 -3.50 -16.89 -8.46
N ILE A 99 -2.25 -17.20 -8.77
CA ILE A 99 -1.22 -16.20 -9.11
C ILE A 99 -1.65 -15.41 -10.35
N MET A 100 -2.01 -16.09 -11.43
CA MET A 100 -2.40 -15.44 -12.68
C MET A 100 -3.65 -14.57 -12.52
N SER A 101 -4.62 -14.95 -11.70
CA SER A 101 -5.82 -14.14 -11.47
C SER A 101 -5.56 -12.97 -10.52
N VAL A 102 -5.02 -13.26 -9.33
CA VAL A 102 -4.89 -12.27 -8.26
C VAL A 102 -3.73 -11.30 -8.52
N PHE A 103 -2.59 -11.77 -8.99
CA PHE A 103 -1.44 -10.88 -9.22
C PHE A 103 -1.72 -9.96 -10.41
N SER A 104 -2.46 -10.44 -11.42
CA SER A 104 -2.92 -9.57 -12.51
C SER A 104 -3.72 -8.36 -12.03
N LEU A 105 -4.42 -8.44 -10.88
CA LEU A 105 -5.07 -7.26 -10.29
C LEU A 105 -4.04 -6.19 -9.93
N TYR A 106 -2.97 -6.54 -9.22
CA TYR A 106 -1.94 -5.58 -8.82
C TYR A 106 -1.14 -5.04 -10.02
N TRP A 107 -0.65 -5.93 -10.88
CA TRP A 107 0.14 -5.51 -12.06
C TRP A 107 -0.71 -4.69 -13.04
N GLY A 108 -1.98 -5.06 -13.24
CA GLY A 108 -2.90 -4.32 -14.10
C GLY A 108 -3.17 -2.89 -13.62
N ALA A 109 -3.01 -2.58 -12.33
CA ALA A 109 -3.19 -1.23 -11.81
C ALA A 109 -2.02 -0.30 -12.17
N ILE A 110 -0.84 -0.87 -12.39
CA ILE A 110 0.39 -0.14 -12.74
C ILE A 110 0.59 -0.10 -14.26
N TYR A 111 0.05 -1.11 -14.96
CA TYR A 111 0.24 -1.27 -16.39
C TYR A 111 -0.27 -0.05 -17.17
N ASN A 112 0.56 0.41 -18.13
CA ASN A 112 0.25 1.53 -19.03
C ASN A 112 -0.23 2.82 -18.35
N ARG A 113 0.36 3.16 -17.21
CA ARG A 113 0.03 4.34 -16.41
C ARG A 113 -0.01 5.66 -17.18
N SER A 114 0.91 5.85 -18.13
CA SER A 114 1.00 7.08 -18.95
C SER A 114 -0.26 7.32 -19.78
N SER A 115 -0.97 6.27 -20.18
CA SER A 115 -2.25 6.39 -20.89
C SER A 115 -3.35 7.04 -20.06
N HIS A 116 -3.21 7.08 -18.72
CA HIS A 116 -4.20 7.63 -17.80
C HIS A 116 -3.90 9.07 -17.36
N PHE A 117 -2.81 9.69 -17.83
CA PHE A 117 -2.49 11.08 -17.47
C PHE A 117 -3.59 12.07 -17.90
N HIS A 118 -4.37 11.77 -18.94
CA HIS A 118 -5.53 12.55 -19.35
C HIS A 118 -6.66 12.61 -18.29
N LYS A 119 -6.62 11.82 -17.21
CA LYS A 119 -7.57 11.90 -16.10
C LYS A 119 -7.07 12.80 -14.96
N VAL A 120 -5.78 13.14 -14.95
CA VAL A 120 -5.18 14.00 -13.93
C VAL A 120 -5.62 15.44 -14.20
N SER A 121 -6.52 15.95 -13.37
CA SER A 121 -7.01 17.33 -13.50
C SER A 121 -6.00 18.31 -12.90
N ILE A 122 -5.53 19.24 -13.73
CA ILE A 122 -4.56 20.29 -13.38
C ILE A 122 -5.18 21.65 -13.68
N LEU A 123 -5.02 22.59 -12.77
CA LEU A 123 -5.55 23.94 -12.92
C LEU A 123 -4.45 24.89 -13.43
N ALA A 124 -4.73 25.69 -14.45
CA ALA A 124 -3.84 26.77 -14.89
C ALA A 124 -4.61 28.08 -14.83
N VAL A 125 -4.19 29.00 -13.96
CA VAL A 125 -4.77 30.34 -13.85
C VAL A 125 -3.75 31.36 -14.32
N LEU A 126 -4.09 32.06 -15.40
CA LEU A 126 -3.27 33.09 -16.02
C LEU A 126 -3.86 34.45 -15.62
N GLN A 127 -3.25 35.11 -14.63
CA GLN A 127 -3.72 36.43 -14.18
C GLN A 127 -3.05 37.58 -14.94
N ASP A 128 -1.97 37.30 -15.65
CA ASP A 128 -1.31 38.25 -16.55
C ASP A 128 -1.86 38.08 -17.97
N ASP A 129 -2.09 39.16 -18.70
CA ASP A 129 -2.52 39.14 -20.11
C ASP A 129 -1.37 39.41 -21.10
N GLY A 130 -0.14 39.57 -20.57
CA GLY A 130 1.03 40.00 -21.32
C GLY A 130 1.80 38.87 -22.03
N PRO A 131 2.94 39.19 -22.66
CA PRO A 131 3.74 38.24 -23.47
C PRO A 131 4.21 37.00 -22.69
N LEU A 132 4.26 37.02 -21.36
CA LEU A 132 4.64 35.87 -20.55
C LEU A 132 3.51 34.83 -20.42
N SER A 133 2.24 35.23 -20.48
CA SER A 133 1.12 34.31 -20.32
C SER A 133 0.54 33.80 -21.65
N GLN A 134 0.62 34.61 -22.72
CA GLN A 134 0.10 34.29 -24.05
C GLN A 134 0.55 32.94 -24.64
N PRO A 135 1.81 32.49 -24.51
CA PRO A 135 2.25 31.21 -25.07
C PRO A 135 1.92 29.99 -24.18
N LEU A 136 1.46 30.20 -22.93
CA LEU A 136 1.18 29.07 -22.03
C LEU A 136 0.07 28.15 -22.53
N PRO A 137 -1.09 28.64 -23.04
CA PRO A 137 -2.14 27.75 -23.54
C PRO A 137 -1.66 26.77 -24.62
N SER A 138 -0.90 27.25 -25.61
CA SER A 138 -0.39 26.39 -26.69
C SER A 138 0.68 25.41 -26.21
N LEU A 139 1.50 25.78 -25.23
CA LEU A 139 2.46 24.86 -24.60
C LEU A 139 1.77 23.79 -23.75
N ILE A 140 0.73 24.18 -22.99
CA ILE A 140 -0.08 23.29 -22.16
C ILE A 140 -0.72 22.18 -23.01
N ASP A 141 -1.23 22.50 -24.19
CA ASP A 141 -1.81 21.51 -25.11
C ASP A 141 -0.82 20.41 -25.54
N THR A 142 0.49 20.65 -25.42
CA THR A 142 1.53 19.66 -25.75
C THR A 142 1.95 18.77 -24.58
N VAL A 143 1.39 18.98 -23.38
CA VAL A 143 1.76 18.28 -22.14
C VAL A 143 0.61 17.36 -21.72
N PRO A 144 0.87 16.06 -21.44
CA PRO A 144 -0.19 15.15 -21.03
C PRO A 144 -0.82 15.59 -19.70
N GLY A 145 -2.15 15.64 -19.67
CA GLY A 145 -2.92 16.09 -18.50
C GLY A 145 -4.28 16.60 -18.91
N HIS A 146 -5.24 16.65 -17.97
CA HIS A 146 -6.48 17.38 -18.17
C HIS A 146 -6.34 18.78 -17.59
N TRP A 147 -5.93 19.72 -18.44
CA TRP A 147 -5.67 21.09 -18.04
C TRP A 147 -6.93 21.95 -18.13
N HIS A 148 -7.25 22.65 -17.05
CA HIS A 148 -8.28 23.66 -17.02
C HIS A 148 -7.64 25.04 -16.99
N ILE A 149 -7.66 25.72 -18.14
CA ILE A 149 -7.07 27.04 -18.31
C ILE A 149 -8.15 28.09 -18.04
N TYR A 150 -7.85 29.04 -17.16
CA TYR A 150 -8.68 30.21 -16.89
C TYR A 150 -7.83 31.49 -16.94
N ASN A 151 -8.40 32.54 -17.49
CA ASN A 151 -7.88 33.90 -17.34
C ASN A 151 -8.41 34.48 -16.03
N ALA A 152 -7.85 35.60 -15.55
CA ALA A 152 -8.31 36.27 -14.33
C ALA A 152 -9.83 36.47 -14.31
N SER A 153 -10.41 37.08 -15.35
CA SER A 153 -11.84 37.39 -15.41
C SER A 153 -12.73 36.16 -15.41
N SER A 154 -12.37 35.13 -16.20
CA SER A 154 -13.19 33.90 -16.30
C SER A 154 -13.08 33.05 -15.03
N PHE A 155 -11.94 33.10 -14.33
CA PHE A 155 -11.80 32.47 -13.02
C PHE A 155 -12.65 33.18 -11.96
N MET A 156 -12.61 34.52 -11.92
CA MET A 156 -13.40 35.34 -10.99
C MET A 156 -14.90 35.13 -11.19
N GLU A 157 -15.37 35.10 -12.44
CA GLU A 157 -16.78 34.85 -12.77
C GLU A 157 -17.22 33.44 -12.35
N LYS A 158 -16.45 32.42 -12.73
CA LYS A 158 -16.80 31.02 -12.44
C LYS A 158 -16.88 30.72 -10.94
N TYR A 159 -15.95 31.26 -10.16
CA TYR A 159 -15.85 30.97 -8.73
C TYR A 159 -16.43 32.08 -7.84
N HIS A 160 -16.96 33.16 -8.43
CA HIS A 160 -17.54 34.30 -7.73
C HIS A 160 -16.58 34.90 -6.68
N VAL A 161 -15.32 35.13 -7.07
CA VAL A 161 -14.26 35.66 -6.19
C VAL A 161 -13.73 37.00 -6.68
N SER A 162 -13.27 37.85 -5.74
CA SER A 162 -12.55 39.07 -6.07
C SER A 162 -11.11 38.78 -6.47
N GLU A 163 -10.44 39.72 -7.14
CA GLU A 163 -9.04 39.62 -7.58
C GLU A 163 -8.09 39.24 -6.43
N SER A 164 -8.23 39.89 -5.27
CA SER A 164 -7.43 39.61 -4.07
C SER A 164 -7.63 38.20 -3.48
N GLN A 165 -8.71 37.51 -3.84
CA GLN A 165 -9.04 36.19 -3.33
C GLN A 165 -8.65 35.06 -4.29
N VAL A 166 -8.23 35.37 -5.53
CA VAL A 166 -7.91 34.37 -6.57
C VAL A 166 -6.87 33.37 -6.07
N ASP A 167 -5.75 33.85 -5.53
CA ASP A 167 -4.67 33.00 -5.00
C ASP A 167 -5.15 32.07 -3.88
N SER A 168 -5.88 32.62 -2.90
CA SER A 168 -6.44 31.84 -1.79
C SER A 168 -7.43 30.78 -2.27
N ARG A 169 -8.19 31.10 -3.34
CA ARG A 169 -9.16 30.18 -3.93
C ARG A 169 -8.48 29.06 -4.71
N ILE A 170 -7.40 29.35 -5.44
CA ILE A 170 -6.57 28.34 -6.12
C ILE A 170 -6.04 27.33 -5.11
N THR A 171 -5.39 27.80 -4.04
CA THR A 171 -4.88 26.94 -2.97
C THR A 171 -6.00 26.11 -2.34
N LYS A 172 -7.17 26.72 -2.09
CA LYS A 172 -8.34 26.01 -1.56
C LYS A 172 -8.83 24.90 -2.50
N LEU A 173 -8.85 25.12 -3.82
CA LEU A 173 -9.28 24.11 -4.80
C LEU A 173 -8.32 22.92 -4.87
N VAL A 174 -7.00 23.16 -4.74
CA VAL A 174 -5.99 22.10 -4.64
C VAL A 174 -6.16 21.33 -3.33
N HIS A 175 -6.33 22.03 -2.19
CA HIS A 175 -6.56 21.42 -0.88
C HIS A 175 -7.85 20.58 -0.86
N GLU A 176 -8.95 21.07 -1.43
CA GLU A 176 -10.23 20.34 -1.59
C GLU A 176 -10.14 19.14 -2.55
N GLN A 177 -8.94 18.82 -3.05
CA GLN A 177 -8.62 17.70 -3.94
C GLN A 177 -9.34 17.75 -5.29
N LYS A 178 -9.85 18.93 -5.70
CA LYS A 178 -10.50 19.12 -7.01
C LYS A 178 -9.49 19.07 -8.16
N TYR A 179 -8.29 19.58 -7.91
CA TYR A 179 -7.14 19.52 -8.81
C TYR A 179 -5.95 18.88 -8.10
N TRP A 180 -5.08 18.22 -8.84
CA TRP A 180 -3.86 17.61 -8.28
C TRP A 180 -2.77 18.65 -8.01
N MET A 181 -2.69 19.66 -8.88
CA MET A 181 -1.80 20.80 -8.75
C MET A 181 -2.40 21.98 -9.51
N SER A 182 -1.83 23.16 -9.30
CA SER A 182 -2.15 24.34 -10.08
C SER A 182 -0.91 25.11 -10.51
N LEU A 183 -0.92 25.64 -11.73
CA LEU A 183 -0.05 26.72 -12.17
C LEU A 183 -0.79 28.04 -12.00
N ASN A 184 -0.20 28.97 -11.27
CA ASN A 184 -0.71 30.32 -11.07
C ASN A 184 0.32 31.32 -11.58
N VAL A 185 -0.04 32.08 -12.61
CA VAL A 185 0.76 33.20 -13.09
C VAL A 185 0.16 34.47 -12.50
N LYS A 186 0.90 35.11 -11.59
CA LYS A 186 0.49 36.33 -10.89
C LYS A 186 0.24 37.50 -11.86
N PRO A 187 -0.63 38.46 -11.48
CA PRO A 187 -0.91 39.61 -12.33
C PRO A 187 0.34 40.50 -12.49
N ASN A 188 0.40 41.23 -13.60
CA ASN A 188 1.47 42.18 -13.93
C ASN A 188 2.88 41.58 -14.10
N ALA A 189 3.02 40.26 -14.23
CA ALA A 189 4.32 39.62 -14.43
C ALA A 189 5.07 40.19 -15.64
N SER A 190 4.35 40.39 -16.76
CA SER A 190 4.94 40.94 -17.98
C SER A 190 5.34 42.41 -17.83
N ASN A 191 4.57 43.19 -17.06
CA ASN A 191 4.83 44.61 -16.82
C ASN A 191 6.07 44.80 -15.93
N VAL A 192 6.23 43.98 -14.89
CA VAL A 192 7.40 44.04 -14.00
C VAL A 192 8.67 43.61 -14.74
N LEU A 193 8.58 42.61 -15.63
CA LEU A 193 9.72 42.24 -16.48
C LEU A 193 10.12 43.39 -17.41
N GLN A 194 9.16 44.04 -18.07
CA GLN A 194 9.43 45.17 -18.96
C GLN A 194 10.00 46.37 -18.20
N ASP A 195 9.44 46.72 -17.05
CA ASP A 195 9.94 47.82 -16.20
C ASP A 195 11.37 47.55 -15.72
N SER A 196 11.68 46.31 -15.32
CA SER A 196 13.04 45.89 -14.93
C SER A 196 14.06 46.05 -16.07
N LEU A 197 13.62 46.00 -17.33
CA LEU A 197 14.45 46.11 -18.54
C LEU A 197 14.42 47.50 -19.21
N GLN A 198 13.53 48.39 -18.76
CA GLN A 198 13.41 49.76 -19.29
C GLN A 198 13.92 50.81 -18.30
N ASN A 199 13.68 50.60 -16.99
CA ASN A 199 13.94 51.57 -15.95
C ASN A 199 15.23 51.24 -15.18
N PRO A 200 16.25 52.14 -15.16
CA PRO A 200 17.50 51.90 -14.44
C PRO A 200 17.36 51.75 -12.92
N SER A 201 16.27 52.25 -12.32
CA SER A 201 16.01 52.19 -10.89
C SER A 201 15.08 51.05 -10.47
N ALA A 202 14.55 50.28 -11.42
CA ALA A 202 13.67 49.15 -11.13
C ALA A 202 14.44 47.95 -10.56
N LEU A 203 13.77 47.19 -9.69
CA LEU A 203 14.33 45.98 -9.10
C LEU A 203 14.53 44.87 -10.16
N PRO A 204 15.46 43.92 -9.94
CA PRO A 204 15.60 42.77 -10.82
C PRO A 204 14.33 41.92 -10.84
N PHE A 205 13.89 41.51 -12.03
CA PHE A 205 12.77 40.59 -12.19
C PHE A 205 13.07 39.22 -11.56
N ASN A 206 12.13 38.69 -10.76
CA ASN A 206 12.22 37.36 -10.17
C ASN A 206 11.05 36.50 -10.66
N ALA A 207 11.31 35.61 -11.62
CA ALA A 207 10.30 34.73 -12.21
C ALA A 207 9.54 33.88 -11.19
N SER A 208 10.25 33.35 -10.17
CA SER A 208 9.68 32.49 -9.15
C SER A 208 8.63 33.19 -8.27
N ALA A 209 8.64 34.52 -8.20
CA ALA A 209 7.62 35.27 -7.47
C ALA A 209 6.30 35.40 -8.25
N PHE A 210 6.34 35.23 -9.58
CA PHE A 210 5.16 35.36 -10.44
C PHE A 210 4.62 34.02 -10.93
N PHE A 211 5.47 33.02 -11.07
CA PHE A 211 5.09 31.70 -11.54
C PHE A 211 5.07 30.74 -10.36
N GLU A 212 3.89 30.43 -9.86
CA GLU A 212 3.70 29.57 -8.69
C GLU A 212 3.01 28.27 -9.10
N THR A 213 3.64 27.15 -8.78
CA THR A 213 3.06 25.82 -8.83
C THR A 213 2.66 25.42 -7.41
N VAL A 214 1.37 25.17 -7.19
CA VAL A 214 0.84 24.73 -5.89
C VAL A 214 0.43 23.27 -5.98
N TYR A 215 0.86 22.45 -5.01
CA TYR A 215 0.42 21.06 -4.86
C TYR A 215 0.51 20.58 -3.41
N GLU A 216 0.08 19.35 -3.15
CA GLU A 216 0.18 18.71 -1.83
C GLU A 216 0.81 17.31 -1.99
N SER A 217 2.08 17.14 -1.61
CA SER A 217 2.71 15.81 -1.73
C SER A 217 2.14 14.78 -0.75
N GLY A 218 1.59 15.23 0.38
CA GLY A 218 0.86 14.38 1.31
C GLY A 218 -0.40 13.73 0.71
N ARG A 219 -1.00 14.29 -0.35
CA ARG A 219 -2.18 13.71 -1.01
C ARG A 219 -1.91 12.28 -1.47
N ASP A 220 -0.74 12.05 -2.04
CA ASP A 220 -0.25 10.72 -2.37
C ASP A 220 1.29 10.65 -2.22
N PRO A 221 1.79 10.12 -1.08
CA PRO A 221 3.21 10.15 -0.76
C PRO A 221 4.14 9.48 -1.79
N THR A 222 3.66 8.45 -2.49
CA THR A 222 4.48 7.67 -3.42
C THR A 222 4.30 8.11 -4.87
N ASN A 223 3.11 8.58 -5.24
CA ASN A 223 2.76 8.84 -6.64
C ASN A 223 2.80 10.32 -7.03
N MET A 224 2.62 11.24 -6.08
CA MET A 224 2.57 12.68 -6.40
C MET A 224 3.90 13.14 -7.02
N LYS A 225 5.02 12.94 -6.33
CA LYS A 225 6.35 13.36 -6.80
C LYS A 225 6.89 12.51 -7.97
N SER A 226 6.53 11.22 -8.02
CA SER A 226 7.09 10.28 -9.00
C SER A 226 6.37 10.28 -10.34
N SER A 227 5.09 10.66 -10.40
CA SER A 227 4.28 10.54 -11.62
C SER A 227 3.46 11.79 -11.96
N ILE A 228 2.99 12.54 -10.96
CA ILE A 228 2.06 13.65 -11.18
C ILE A 228 2.84 14.96 -11.33
N LEU A 229 3.74 15.30 -10.41
CA LEU A 229 4.61 16.48 -10.46
C LEU A 229 5.46 16.57 -11.75
N PRO A 230 6.02 15.47 -12.30
CA PRO A 230 6.75 15.51 -13.56
C PRO A 230 5.95 16.07 -14.75
N LEU A 231 4.61 16.04 -14.71
CA LEU A 231 3.78 16.68 -15.75
C LEU A 231 3.97 18.21 -15.76
N MET A 232 4.02 18.83 -14.58
CA MET A 232 4.33 20.26 -14.46
C MET A 232 5.77 20.57 -14.78
N LEU A 233 6.72 19.73 -14.36
CA LEU A 233 8.14 19.94 -14.67
C LEU A 233 8.41 19.86 -16.18
N GLN A 234 7.66 19.02 -16.91
CA GLN A 234 7.71 19.00 -18.37
C GLN A 234 7.19 20.31 -18.97
N LEU A 235 6.10 20.88 -18.43
CA LEU A 235 5.60 22.18 -18.87
C LEU A 235 6.61 23.29 -18.57
N GLU A 236 7.20 23.30 -17.36
CA GLU A 236 8.22 24.28 -16.96
C GLU A 236 9.43 24.22 -17.90
N ALA A 237 9.95 23.03 -18.20
CA ALA A 237 11.09 22.86 -19.11
C ALA A 237 10.76 23.32 -20.55
N LYS A 238 9.55 23.03 -21.06
CA LYS A 238 9.11 23.52 -22.37
C LYS A 238 8.94 25.04 -22.39
N TYR A 239 8.40 25.61 -21.31
CA TYR A 239 8.24 27.06 -21.18
C TYR A 239 9.60 27.75 -21.11
N GLN A 240 10.56 27.23 -20.34
CA GLN A 240 11.94 27.76 -20.29
C GLN A 240 12.61 27.78 -21.68
N ALA A 241 12.42 26.71 -22.47
CA ALA A 241 12.93 26.63 -23.83
C ALA A 241 12.27 27.66 -24.76
N ALA A 242 10.93 27.79 -24.70
CA ALA A 242 10.19 28.79 -25.48
C ALA A 242 10.56 30.23 -25.07
N TYR A 243 10.74 30.44 -23.76
CA TYR A 243 11.11 31.73 -23.18
C TYR A 243 12.48 32.20 -23.68
N SER A 244 13.48 31.31 -23.65
CA SER A 244 14.84 31.63 -24.06
C SER A 244 14.98 31.79 -25.58
N SER A 245 14.20 31.04 -26.35
CA SER A 245 14.31 31.02 -27.83
C SER A 245 13.49 32.09 -28.53
N SER A 246 12.35 32.52 -27.97
CA SER A 246 11.40 33.39 -28.67
C SER A 246 10.89 34.56 -27.82
N ILE A 247 10.45 34.31 -26.58
CA ILE A 247 9.77 35.34 -25.77
C ILE A 247 10.76 36.42 -25.33
N LEU A 248 11.86 36.05 -24.68
CA LEU A 248 12.85 36.99 -24.17
C LEU A 248 13.55 37.77 -25.31
N PRO A 249 13.97 37.15 -26.43
CA PRO A 249 14.50 37.90 -27.57
C PRO A 249 13.49 38.93 -28.13
N THR A 250 12.21 38.59 -28.20
CA THR A 250 11.17 39.52 -28.67
C THR A 250 11.00 40.69 -27.70
N ILE A 251 11.03 40.43 -26.38
CA ILE A 251 11.00 41.48 -25.37
C ILE A 251 12.24 42.38 -25.48
N PHE A 252 13.44 41.81 -25.60
CA PHE A 252 14.69 42.55 -25.81
C PHE A 252 14.69 43.41 -27.07
N ALA A 253 14.11 42.92 -28.17
CA ALA A 253 13.95 43.71 -29.39
C ALA A 253 13.07 44.95 -29.16
N ASN A 254 12.03 44.84 -28.32
CA ASN A 254 11.16 45.97 -27.97
C ASN A 254 11.80 46.97 -27.01
N VAL A 255 12.83 46.58 -26.26
CA VAL A 255 13.51 47.43 -25.25
C VAL A 255 14.98 47.70 -25.59
N SER A 256 15.36 47.56 -26.86
CA SER A 256 16.76 47.66 -27.32
C SER A 256 17.43 48.96 -26.90
N ASP A 257 16.69 50.07 -26.91
CA ASP A 257 17.20 51.41 -26.66
C ASP A 257 17.47 51.70 -25.17
N SER A 258 16.78 51.00 -24.27
CA SER A 258 16.95 51.11 -22.82
C SER A 258 17.90 50.07 -22.25
N LEU A 259 18.12 48.95 -22.95
CA LEU A 259 18.88 47.81 -22.44
C LEU A 259 20.34 48.17 -22.05
N GLY A 260 20.95 49.13 -22.76
CA GLY A 260 22.30 49.63 -22.44
C GLY A 260 22.37 50.55 -21.21
N LYS A 261 21.23 51.01 -20.69
CA LYS A 261 21.12 51.93 -19.54
C LYS A 261 20.73 51.24 -18.24
N VAL A 262 20.32 49.97 -18.31
CA VAL A 262 19.83 49.18 -17.18
C VAL A 262 20.97 48.37 -16.55
N PRO A 263 20.97 48.15 -15.22
CA PRO A 263 21.96 47.29 -14.56
C PRO A 263 22.05 45.89 -15.19
N LYS A 264 23.27 45.40 -15.42
CA LYS A 264 23.52 44.06 -16.01
C LYS A 264 22.87 42.92 -15.22
N VAL A 265 22.65 43.10 -13.91
CA VAL A 265 21.98 42.13 -13.05
C VAL A 265 20.51 41.93 -13.45
N ASN A 266 19.80 42.99 -13.86
CA ASN A 266 18.41 42.89 -14.30
C ASN A 266 18.32 42.06 -15.59
N VAL A 267 19.23 42.29 -16.53
CA VAL A 267 19.32 41.53 -17.78
C VAL A 267 19.66 40.06 -17.51
N ALA A 268 20.59 39.78 -16.59
CA ALA A 268 20.95 38.41 -16.22
C ALA A 268 19.79 37.68 -15.52
N GLN A 269 19.07 38.33 -14.61
CA GLN A 269 17.92 37.75 -13.91
C GLN A 269 16.70 37.57 -14.82
N ALA A 270 16.48 38.47 -15.78
CA ALA A 270 15.47 38.30 -16.83
C ALA A 270 15.71 37.03 -17.67
N GLY A 271 16.96 36.56 -17.78
CA GLY A 271 17.27 35.28 -18.43
C GLY A 271 16.93 34.03 -17.63
N SER A 272 16.67 34.16 -16.32
CA SER A 272 16.34 33.02 -15.45
C SER A 272 14.83 32.90 -15.28
N MET A 273 14.26 31.83 -15.84
CA MET A 273 12.84 31.55 -15.77
C MET A 273 12.60 30.28 -14.95
N LEU A 274 12.21 30.43 -13.69
CA LEU A 274 11.98 29.31 -12.77
C LEU A 274 10.57 29.42 -12.19
N PHE A 275 9.92 28.28 -11.96
CA PHE A 275 8.63 28.25 -11.29
C PHE A 275 8.85 27.93 -9.81
N SER A 276 8.21 28.70 -8.94
CA SER A 276 8.18 28.39 -7.50
C SER A 276 7.28 27.18 -7.26
N GLN A 277 7.76 26.21 -6.50
CA GLN A 277 7.02 24.99 -6.16
C GLN A 277 6.62 25.04 -4.69
N ILE A 278 5.33 25.24 -4.43
CA ILE A 278 4.77 25.41 -3.09
C ILE A 278 3.99 24.15 -2.72
N ASP A 279 4.53 23.40 -1.75
CA ASP A 279 3.89 22.23 -1.17
C ASP A 279 3.25 22.58 0.18
N TYR A 280 1.92 22.72 0.21
CA TYR A 280 1.21 23.11 1.44
C TYR A 280 1.09 21.99 2.48
N ARG A 281 1.28 20.74 2.06
CA ARG A 281 1.21 19.54 2.91
C ARG A 281 2.36 18.61 2.55
N PRO A 282 3.60 19.01 2.90
CA PRO A 282 4.77 18.26 2.52
C PRO A 282 4.78 16.89 3.19
N PHE A 283 5.04 15.86 2.39
CA PHE A 283 5.44 14.55 2.88
C PHE A 283 6.93 14.60 3.23
N ASP A 284 7.19 14.87 4.51
CA ASP A 284 8.52 15.11 5.10
C ASP A 284 9.11 13.86 5.78
N ASN A 285 8.26 13.03 6.38
CA ASN A 285 8.68 11.86 7.15
C ASN A 285 8.36 10.55 6.43
N PHE A 286 9.40 9.85 5.98
CA PHE A 286 9.27 8.55 5.30
C PHE A 286 8.69 7.44 6.20
N VAL A 287 8.85 7.54 7.53
CA VAL A 287 8.29 6.57 8.50
C VAL A 287 6.77 6.47 8.37
N LEU A 288 6.09 7.54 7.92
CA LEU A 288 4.64 7.55 7.69
C LEU A 288 4.18 6.54 6.61
N LEU A 289 5.06 6.08 5.71
CA LEU A 289 4.72 4.98 4.80
C LEU A 289 4.43 3.67 5.54
N GLY A 290 4.99 3.49 6.74
CA GLY A 290 4.67 2.40 7.65
C GLY A 290 3.17 2.31 7.88
N PRO A 291 2.54 3.23 8.65
CA PRO A 291 1.10 3.19 8.92
C PRO A 291 0.22 3.47 7.69
N LEU A 292 0.68 4.22 6.68
CA LEU A 292 -0.13 4.59 5.51
C LEU A 292 -0.17 3.52 4.41
N GLN A 293 0.76 2.56 4.40
CA GLN A 293 0.88 1.60 3.30
C GLN A 293 1.03 0.17 3.80
N VAL A 294 2.19 -0.18 4.37
CA VAL A 294 2.48 -1.56 4.79
C VAL A 294 1.68 -1.96 6.02
N GLY A 295 1.48 -1.02 6.95
CA GLY A 295 0.70 -1.20 8.16
C GLY A 295 -0.75 -1.60 7.89
N LEU A 296 -1.33 -1.13 6.79
CA LEU A 296 -2.68 -1.51 6.39
C LEU A 296 -2.76 -2.97 5.92
N ILE A 297 -1.69 -3.50 5.31
CA ILE A 297 -1.57 -4.94 5.05
C ILE A 297 -1.53 -5.69 6.39
N TYR A 298 -0.74 -5.22 7.34
CA TYR A 298 -0.66 -5.82 8.68
C TYR A 298 -2.02 -5.83 9.39
N CYS A 299 -2.86 -4.80 9.23
CA CYS A 299 -4.23 -4.83 9.76
C CYS A 299 -5.05 -6.03 9.23
N ILE A 300 -4.96 -6.34 7.94
CA ILE A 300 -5.64 -7.52 7.36
C ILE A 300 -5.00 -8.81 7.86
N LEU A 301 -3.67 -8.88 7.90
CA LEU A 301 -2.96 -10.10 8.30
C LEU A 301 -3.17 -10.43 9.78
N LEU A 302 -3.06 -9.45 10.68
CA LEU A 302 -3.26 -9.65 12.12
C LEU A 302 -4.68 -10.10 12.42
N THR A 303 -5.69 -9.52 11.77
CA THR A 303 -7.09 -9.95 11.95
C THR A 303 -7.35 -11.36 11.40
N PHE A 304 -6.57 -11.84 10.43
CA PHE A 304 -6.62 -13.22 9.96
C PHE A 304 -5.90 -14.17 10.92
N PHE A 305 -4.67 -13.87 11.32
CA PHE A 305 -3.88 -14.72 12.21
C PHE A 305 -4.51 -14.87 13.60
N GLN A 306 -5.16 -13.82 14.11
CA GLN A 306 -5.87 -13.92 15.38
C GLN A 306 -6.95 -15.03 15.34
N LEU A 307 -7.63 -15.23 14.21
CA LEU A 307 -8.65 -16.30 14.08
C LEU A 307 -8.03 -17.69 14.19
N LEU A 308 -6.83 -17.86 13.64
CA LEU A 308 -6.12 -19.13 13.71
C LEU A 308 -5.64 -19.41 15.14
N LEU A 309 -5.14 -18.38 15.84
CA LEU A 309 -4.68 -18.49 17.22
C LEU A 309 -5.82 -18.82 18.18
N PHE A 310 -6.99 -18.22 18.00
CA PHE A 310 -8.16 -18.43 18.85
C PHE A 310 -9.01 -19.66 18.43
N SER A 311 -8.66 -20.32 17.32
CA SER A 311 -9.40 -21.47 16.78
C SER A 311 -9.60 -22.62 17.77
N PRO A 312 -8.60 -23.07 18.56
CA PRO A 312 -8.79 -24.14 19.54
C PRO A 312 -9.80 -23.75 20.63
N MET A 313 -9.73 -22.51 21.13
CA MET A 313 -10.70 -22.02 22.11
C MET A 313 -12.11 -21.97 21.53
N HIS A 314 -12.27 -21.49 20.29
CA HIS A 314 -13.56 -21.49 19.61
C HIS A 314 -14.13 -22.92 19.44
N ALA A 315 -13.26 -23.91 19.19
CA ALA A 315 -13.67 -25.30 19.09
C ALA A 315 -14.15 -25.86 20.44
N GLU A 316 -13.48 -25.54 21.55
CA GLU A 316 -13.86 -25.99 22.90
C GLU A 316 -15.20 -25.38 23.34
N PHE A 317 -15.34 -24.06 23.24
CA PHE A 317 -16.58 -23.36 23.59
C PHE A 317 -17.75 -23.77 22.68
N GLY A 318 -17.46 -24.11 21.42
CA GLY A 318 -18.48 -24.56 20.48
C GLY A 318 -19.11 -25.91 20.79
N GLN A 319 -18.49 -26.73 21.65
CA GLN A 319 -19.10 -27.98 22.14
C GLN A 319 -20.05 -27.72 23.32
N LYS A 320 -19.85 -26.64 24.07
CA LYS A 320 -20.54 -26.35 25.34
C LYS A 320 -21.67 -25.31 25.20
N LEU A 321 -21.63 -24.47 24.16
CA LEU A 321 -22.57 -23.35 23.97
C LEU A 321 -23.69 -23.66 22.97
N LYS A 322 -24.89 -23.12 23.26
CA LYS A 322 -25.98 -23.04 22.27
C LYS A 322 -25.58 -22.14 21.10
N VAL A 323 -26.10 -22.42 19.90
CA VAL A 323 -25.75 -21.72 18.64
C VAL A 323 -25.81 -20.19 18.77
N GLY A 324 -26.88 -19.63 19.34
CA GLY A 324 -27.01 -18.18 19.50
C GLY A 324 -25.96 -17.55 20.43
N HIS A 325 -25.62 -18.23 21.53
CA HIS A 325 -24.60 -17.76 22.47
C HIS A 325 -23.20 -17.90 21.89
N MET A 326 -22.95 -18.95 21.09
CA MET A 326 -21.69 -19.11 20.36
C MET A 326 -21.48 -18.02 19.31
N LEU A 327 -22.54 -17.63 18.58
CA LEU A 327 -22.46 -16.53 17.62
C LEU A 327 -22.11 -15.20 18.30
N LEU A 328 -22.81 -14.89 19.40
CA LEU A 328 -22.55 -13.68 20.18
C LEU A 328 -21.13 -13.70 20.76
N TYR A 329 -20.70 -14.82 21.34
CA TYR A 329 -19.34 -15.01 21.85
C TYR A 329 -18.28 -14.74 20.78
N ARG A 330 -18.40 -15.33 19.59
CA ARG A 330 -17.43 -15.11 18.50
C ARG A 330 -17.38 -13.66 18.05
N LEU A 331 -18.54 -13.01 17.88
CA LEU A 331 -18.58 -11.58 17.53
C LEU A 331 -17.92 -10.73 18.63
N LEU A 332 -18.28 -10.91 19.90
CA LEU A 332 -17.71 -10.10 20.99
C LEU A 332 -16.20 -10.30 21.11
N VAL A 333 -15.72 -11.54 21.12
CA VAL A 333 -14.29 -11.84 21.26
C VAL A 333 -13.50 -11.29 20.09
N SER A 334 -13.97 -11.47 18.85
CA SER A 334 -13.25 -10.95 17.68
C SER A 334 -13.16 -9.43 17.69
N TYR A 335 -14.25 -8.71 17.98
CA TYR A 335 -14.24 -7.25 18.02
C TYR A 335 -13.42 -6.68 19.19
N LEU A 336 -13.38 -7.38 20.34
CA LEU A 336 -12.48 -7.06 21.45
C LEU A 336 -11.02 -7.31 21.09
N ASN A 337 -10.72 -8.42 20.43
CA ASN A 337 -9.36 -8.70 19.94
C ASN A 337 -8.90 -7.62 18.95
N TYR A 338 -9.76 -7.18 18.03
CA TYR A 338 -9.45 -6.08 17.12
C TYR A 338 -9.17 -4.76 17.85
N LEU A 339 -9.82 -4.51 18.99
CA LEU A 339 -9.58 -3.32 19.81
C LEU A 339 -8.16 -3.31 20.39
N PHE A 340 -7.69 -4.44 20.92
CA PHE A 340 -6.33 -4.58 21.43
C PHE A 340 -5.28 -4.61 20.31
N LEU A 341 -5.53 -5.33 19.21
CA LEU A 341 -4.62 -5.39 18.07
C LEU A 341 -4.41 -4.01 17.44
N SER A 342 -5.48 -3.23 17.29
CA SER A 342 -5.40 -1.86 16.77
C SER A 342 -4.65 -0.93 17.72
N LEU A 343 -4.75 -1.13 19.04
CA LEU A 343 -3.97 -0.38 20.01
C LEU A 343 -2.47 -0.65 19.83
N PHE A 344 -2.06 -1.93 19.80
CA PHE A 344 -0.65 -2.30 19.60
C PHE A 344 -0.12 -1.81 18.25
N PHE A 345 -0.93 -1.88 17.19
CA PHE A 345 -0.60 -1.31 15.90
C PHE A 345 -0.27 0.20 15.97
N CYS A 346 -1.11 0.99 16.66
CA CYS A 346 -0.86 2.41 16.86
C CYS A 346 0.33 2.67 17.80
N LEU A 347 0.54 1.84 18.83
CA LEU A 347 1.68 1.95 19.75
C LEU A 347 3.01 1.71 19.05
N VAL A 348 3.10 0.80 18.08
CA VAL A 348 4.31 0.64 17.26
C VAL A 348 4.61 1.93 16.50
N SER A 349 3.60 2.52 15.86
CA SER A 349 3.77 3.81 15.16
C SER A 349 4.19 4.93 16.12
N LEU A 350 3.65 4.95 17.34
CA LEU A 350 4.04 5.88 18.39
C LEU A 350 5.50 5.67 18.86
N ALA A 351 5.93 4.41 19.00
CA ALA A 351 7.29 4.06 19.41
C ALA A 351 8.33 4.53 18.37
N PHE A 352 7.98 4.50 17.08
CA PHE A 352 8.79 5.06 16.00
C PHE A 352 8.56 6.56 15.77
N GLN A 353 8.04 7.26 16.78
CA GLN A 353 7.89 8.72 16.80
C GLN A 353 7.05 9.29 15.65
N VAL A 354 6.03 8.55 15.20
CA VAL A 354 5.04 9.09 14.27
C VAL A 354 4.23 10.19 14.95
N ASP A 355 4.14 11.35 14.31
CA ASP A 355 3.37 12.48 14.81
C ASP A 355 1.87 12.30 14.54
N PHE A 356 1.11 12.02 15.60
CA PHE A 356 -0.35 11.93 15.57
C PHE A 356 -1.03 13.31 15.71
N GLY A 357 -0.29 14.35 16.06
CA GLY A 357 -0.81 15.67 16.45
C GLY A 357 -1.13 16.61 15.31
N ARG A 358 -0.68 16.33 14.07
CA ARG A 358 -0.75 17.28 12.95
C ARG A 358 -2.13 17.83 12.63
N THR A 359 -3.18 17.01 12.81
CA THR A 359 -4.55 17.38 12.43
C THR A 359 -5.45 17.61 13.64
N TYR A 360 -5.34 16.73 14.65
CA TYR A 360 -6.25 16.71 15.80
C TYR A 360 -5.54 17.00 17.14
N GLY A 361 -4.29 17.46 17.10
CA GLY A 361 -3.48 17.75 18.28
C GLY A 361 -3.42 16.57 19.24
N ARG A 362 -3.66 16.84 20.53
CA ARG A 362 -3.57 15.84 21.62
C ARG A 362 -4.53 14.66 21.46
N SER A 363 -5.63 14.83 20.71
CA SER A 363 -6.62 13.77 20.49
C SER A 363 -6.29 12.85 19.30
N GLY A 364 -5.27 13.18 18.50
CA GLY A 364 -4.97 12.46 17.26
C GLY A 364 -4.63 10.99 17.45
N PHE A 365 -3.96 10.62 18.56
CA PHE A 365 -3.70 9.22 18.88
C PHE A 365 -5.00 8.43 19.09
N MET A 366 -5.95 8.99 19.85
CA MET A 366 -7.24 8.35 20.10
C MET A 366 -8.04 8.19 18.81
N VAL A 367 -8.06 9.23 17.96
CA VAL A 367 -8.73 9.18 16.65
C VAL A 367 -8.09 8.12 15.75
N ALA A 368 -6.76 8.03 15.71
CA ALA A 368 -6.05 7.01 14.93
C ALA A 368 -6.30 5.59 15.44
N TRP A 369 -6.32 5.40 16.77
CA TRP A 369 -6.60 4.11 17.37
C TRP A 369 -8.03 3.65 17.07
N MET A 370 -9.03 4.49 17.32
CA MET A 370 -10.42 4.14 17.05
C MET A 370 -10.68 3.94 15.54
N SER A 371 -10.00 4.69 14.68
CA SER A 371 -10.05 4.47 13.22
C SER A 371 -9.42 3.15 12.80
N SER A 372 -8.29 2.78 13.43
CA SER A 372 -7.64 1.48 13.22
C SER A 372 -8.51 0.33 13.69
N TRP A 373 -9.19 0.47 14.82
CA TRP A 373 -10.16 -0.50 15.31
C TRP A 373 -11.32 -0.70 14.32
N LEU A 374 -11.91 0.39 13.84
CA LEU A 374 -13.01 0.34 12.88
C LEU A 374 -12.57 -0.32 11.57
N LEU A 375 -11.37 0.00 11.10
CA LEU A 375 -10.78 -0.64 9.92
C LEU A 375 -10.57 -2.14 10.14
N MET A 376 -9.95 -2.52 11.27
CA MET A 376 -9.73 -3.93 11.63
C MET A 376 -11.03 -4.69 11.80
N ALA A 377 -12.08 -4.07 12.34
CA ALA A 377 -13.42 -4.66 12.44
C ALA A 377 -14.04 -4.91 11.06
N ALA A 378 -13.88 -3.98 10.11
CA ALA A 378 -14.36 -4.14 8.75
C ALA A 378 -13.63 -5.26 7.99
N VAL A 379 -12.29 -5.27 7.99
CA VAL A 379 -11.51 -6.31 7.28
C VAL A 379 -11.51 -7.65 8.01
N GLY A 380 -11.47 -7.62 9.34
CA GLY A 380 -11.46 -8.79 10.21
C GLY A 380 -12.80 -9.50 10.24
N GLY A 381 -13.91 -8.76 10.25
CA GLY A 381 -15.24 -9.36 10.12
C GLY A 381 -15.41 -10.14 8.81
N ALA A 382 -14.82 -9.64 7.71
CA ALA A 382 -14.82 -10.36 6.44
C ALA A 382 -13.95 -11.63 6.53
N ASN A 383 -12.80 -11.57 7.20
CA ASN A 383 -11.97 -12.74 7.49
C ASN A 383 -12.72 -13.77 8.35
N GLU A 384 -13.44 -13.36 9.39
CA GLU A 384 -14.24 -14.24 10.26
C GLU A 384 -15.28 -15.03 9.46
N ASN A 385 -16.03 -14.31 8.63
CA ASN A 385 -17.07 -14.88 7.78
C ASN A 385 -16.51 -15.87 6.77
N MET A 386 -15.49 -15.44 6.02
CA MET A 386 -14.95 -16.23 4.94
C MET A 386 -14.10 -17.39 5.42
N LEU A 387 -13.33 -17.24 6.50
CA LEU A 387 -12.60 -18.36 7.08
C LEU A 387 -13.56 -19.42 7.61
N THR A 388 -14.67 -19.02 8.26
CA THR A 388 -15.72 -19.96 8.70
C THR A 388 -16.32 -20.72 7.51
N LEU A 389 -16.55 -20.05 6.38
CA LEU A 389 -17.07 -20.68 5.16
C LEU A 389 -16.04 -21.60 4.49
N VAL A 390 -14.80 -21.15 4.34
CA VAL A 390 -13.72 -21.92 3.71
C VAL A 390 -13.40 -23.16 4.52
N LEU A 391 -13.34 -23.06 5.86
CA LEU A 391 -13.17 -24.23 6.72
C LEU A 391 -14.34 -25.22 6.63
N ALA A 392 -15.56 -24.76 6.34
CA ALA A 392 -16.69 -25.66 6.11
C ALA A 392 -16.53 -26.45 4.80
N VAL A 393 -16.25 -25.75 3.70
CA VAL A 393 -16.31 -26.28 2.33
C VAL A 393 -14.98 -26.88 1.87
N ALA A 394 -13.88 -26.15 2.06
CA ALA A 394 -12.54 -26.52 1.59
C ALA A 394 -11.45 -26.16 2.61
N PRO A 395 -11.29 -26.95 3.69
CA PRO A 395 -10.35 -26.67 4.79
C PRO A 395 -8.89 -26.47 4.39
N ARG A 396 -8.52 -26.94 3.20
CA ARG A 396 -7.18 -26.87 2.62
C ARG A 396 -6.82 -25.51 2.00
N PHE A 397 -7.78 -24.61 1.77
CA PHE A 397 -7.53 -23.34 1.06
C PHE A 397 -7.74 -22.03 1.85
N PRO A 398 -7.56 -21.94 3.18
CA PRO A 398 -7.71 -20.67 3.90
C PRO A 398 -6.69 -19.61 3.45
N GLY A 399 -5.48 -20.03 3.06
CA GLY A 399 -4.45 -19.13 2.52
C GLY A 399 -4.83 -18.48 1.18
N PHE A 400 -5.65 -19.15 0.35
CA PHE A 400 -6.10 -18.58 -0.92
C PHE A 400 -7.01 -17.37 -0.68
N TRP A 401 -7.93 -17.46 0.29
CA TRP A 401 -8.76 -16.33 0.71
C TRP A 401 -7.91 -15.16 1.18
N MET A 402 -6.92 -15.42 2.04
CA MET A 402 -6.03 -14.38 2.56
C MET A 402 -5.35 -13.61 1.43
N ILE A 403 -4.77 -14.31 0.44
CA ILE A 403 -4.09 -13.68 -0.70
C ILE A 403 -5.07 -12.85 -1.54
N ILE A 404 -6.25 -13.39 -1.86
CA ILE A 404 -7.30 -12.68 -2.61
C ILE A 404 -7.72 -11.41 -1.85
N TRP A 405 -8.03 -11.54 -0.56
CA TRP A 405 -8.56 -10.45 0.25
C TRP A 405 -7.55 -9.34 0.46
N VAL A 406 -6.29 -9.67 0.70
CA VAL A 406 -5.19 -8.70 0.81
C VAL A 406 -5.04 -7.95 -0.50
N VAL A 407 -4.79 -8.66 -1.62
CA VAL A 407 -4.51 -8.01 -2.92
C VAL A 407 -5.69 -7.16 -3.38
N PHE A 408 -6.91 -7.68 -3.27
CA PHE A 408 -8.13 -6.94 -3.61
C PHE A 408 -8.25 -5.62 -2.84
N ASN A 409 -7.86 -5.58 -1.56
CA ASN A 409 -7.91 -4.37 -0.76
C ASN A 409 -6.76 -3.38 -1.03
N ILE A 410 -5.54 -3.89 -1.24
CA ILE A 410 -4.36 -3.02 -1.35
C ILE A 410 -4.18 -2.39 -2.73
N THR A 411 -4.52 -3.12 -3.79
CA THR A 411 -4.33 -2.66 -5.17
C THR A 411 -4.93 -1.27 -5.41
N PRO A 412 -6.21 -1.00 -5.08
CA PRO A 412 -6.78 0.33 -5.27
C PRO A 412 -6.24 1.39 -4.31
N SER A 413 -5.60 0.99 -3.21
CA SER A 413 -5.18 1.89 -2.13
C SER A 413 -3.79 2.49 -2.34
N PHE A 414 -2.94 1.82 -3.11
CA PHE A 414 -1.55 2.24 -3.34
C PHE A 414 -1.40 3.18 -4.54
N PHE A 415 -2.39 3.21 -5.43
CA PHE A 415 -2.36 4.02 -6.65
C PHE A 415 -3.55 4.97 -6.65
N PRO A 416 -3.35 6.24 -7.05
CA PRO A 416 -4.47 7.16 -7.18
C PRO A 416 -5.41 6.67 -8.28
N MET A 417 -6.71 6.77 -8.02
CA MET A 417 -7.78 6.30 -8.93
C MET A 417 -7.72 6.98 -10.30
N ASP A 418 -7.17 8.18 -10.39
CA ASP A 418 -6.99 8.91 -11.65
C ASP A 418 -5.92 8.29 -12.54
N LEU A 419 -4.96 7.55 -11.97
CA LEU A 419 -3.87 6.90 -12.72
C LEU A 419 -4.14 5.43 -13.01
N THR A 420 -5.34 4.93 -12.71
CA THR A 420 -5.73 3.55 -12.95
C THR A 420 -6.92 3.45 -13.92
N SER A 421 -7.14 2.25 -14.44
CA SER A 421 -8.34 1.94 -15.23
C SER A 421 -9.60 2.09 -14.37
N ASN A 422 -10.73 2.42 -15.01
CA ASN A 422 -12.02 2.56 -14.32
C ASN A 422 -12.46 1.27 -13.61
N PHE A 423 -11.93 0.11 -14.02
CA PHE A 423 -12.11 -1.16 -13.32
C PHE A 423 -11.75 -1.05 -11.82
N TYR A 424 -10.66 -0.36 -11.47
CA TYR A 424 -10.16 -0.26 -10.09
C TYR A 424 -11.00 0.63 -9.18
N ARG A 425 -12.03 1.31 -9.70
CA ARG A 425 -12.99 2.08 -8.90
C ARG A 425 -13.75 1.23 -7.89
N TYR A 426 -13.74 -0.10 -8.03
CA TYR A 426 -14.20 -1.01 -6.98
C TYR A 426 -13.56 -0.69 -5.62
N GLY A 427 -12.34 -0.13 -5.61
CA GLY A 427 -11.65 0.29 -4.39
C GLY A 427 -12.42 1.27 -3.52
N TYR A 428 -13.34 2.09 -4.07
CA TYR A 428 -14.16 2.96 -3.24
C TYR A 428 -15.01 2.19 -2.21
N MET A 429 -15.33 0.91 -2.51
CA MET A 429 -16.03 0.05 -1.57
C MET A 429 -15.10 -0.69 -0.61
N THR A 430 -13.79 -0.77 -0.86
CA THR A 430 -12.91 -1.62 -0.04
C THR A 430 -12.52 -0.94 1.28
N PRO A 431 -12.47 -1.68 2.40
CA PRO A 431 -12.11 -1.09 3.69
C PRO A 431 -10.75 -0.37 3.69
N ILE A 432 -9.72 -0.96 3.08
CA ILE A 432 -8.36 -0.37 3.13
C ILE A 432 -8.25 0.94 2.38
N PHE A 433 -8.94 1.10 1.24
CA PHE A 433 -8.94 2.36 0.49
C PHE A 433 -9.55 3.50 1.32
N ASN A 434 -10.62 3.20 2.06
CA ASN A 434 -11.26 4.15 2.94
C ASN A 434 -10.40 4.41 4.20
N GLY A 435 -9.75 3.37 4.74
CA GLY A 435 -8.82 3.46 5.86
C GLY A 435 -7.60 4.35 5.55
N VAL A 436 -6.93 4.16 4.41
CA VAL A 436 -5.80 5.02 4.02
C VAL A 436 -6.23 6.47 3.86
N GLY A 437 -7.43 6.73 3.35
CA GLY A 437 -8.01 8.08 3.28
C GLY A 437 -8.12 8.75 4.65
N ILE A 438 -8.61 8.01 5.66
CA ILE A 438 -8.70 8.47 7.05
C ILE A 438 -7.31 8.77 7.62
N PHE A 439 -6.36 7.84 7.46
CA PHE A 439 -5.01 8.02 8.00
C PHE A 439 -4.23 9.15 7.31
N ARG A 440 -4.41 9.35 6.00
CA ARG A 440 -3.82 10.50 5.29
C ARG A 440 -4.35 11.81 5.86
N VAL A 441 -5.64 11.92 6.19
CA VAL A 441 -6.17 13.10 6.87
C VAL A 441 -5.55 13.24 8.27
N ILE A 442 -5.52 12.17 9.08
CA ILE A 442 -4.97 12.22 10.45
C ILE A 442 -3.50 12.65 10.46
N PHE A 443 -2.64 11.99 9.68
CA PHE A 443 -1.19 12.16 9.72
C PHE A 443 -0.64 13.27 8.82
N LEU A 444 -1.38 13.71 7.80
CA LEU A 444 -0.88 14.68 6.81
C LEU A 444 -1.75 15.93 6.73
N ASN A 445 -2.77 16.10 7.59
CA ASN A 445 -3.64 17.27 7.64
C ASN A 445 -4.26 17.63 6.28
N LEU A 446 -4.68 16.60 5.55
CA LEU A 446 -5.37 16.75 4.27
C LEU A 446 -6.84 17.14 4.46
N TYR A 447 -7.48 17.57 3.39
CA TYR A 447 -8.89 17.96 3.40
C TYR A 447 -9.82 16.85 3.92
N PRO A 448 -10.61 17.12 4.97
CA PRO A 448 -11.45 16.12 5.63
C PRO A 448 -12.79 15.86 4.94
N GLY A 449 -13.12 16.53 3.83
CA GLY A 449 -14.48 16.50 3.25
C GLY A 449 -14.98 15.11 2.83
N ALA A 450 -14.09 14.15 2.60
CA ALA A 450 -14.45 12.76 2.30
C ALA A 450 -14.50 11.82 3.54
N MET A 451 -14.18 12.32 4.75
CA MET A 451 -14.14 11.51 5.98
C MET A 451 -15.47 10.80 6.27
N GLY A 452 -16.60 11.49 6.07
CA GLY A 452 -17.92 10.90 6.27
C GLY A 452 -18.16 9.65 5.40
N ARG A 453 -17.71 9.68 4.14
CA ARG A 453 -17.75 8.51 3.25
C ARG A 453 -16.85 7.41 3.76
N TYR A 454 -15.62 7.74 4.16
CA TYR A 454 -14.65 6.73 4.61
C TYR A 454 -15.16 5.96 5.83
N PHE A 455 -15.60 6.66 6.87
CA PHE A 455 -16.19 6.02 8.06
C PHE A 455 -17.50 5.30 7.72
N GLY A 456 -18.34 5.88 6.86
CA GLY A 456 -19.59 5.26 6.41
C GLY A 456 -19.38 3.90 5.76
N VAL A 457 -18.37 3.76 4.89
CA VAL A 457 -18.05 2.49 4.23
C VAL A 457 -17.50 1.46 5.24
N LEU A 458 -16.64 1.88 6.18
CA LEU A 458 -16.15 0.97 7.23
C LEU A 458 -17.29 0.44 8.11
N CYS A 459 -18.20 1.32 8.55
CA CYS A 459 -19.39 0.93 9.29
C CYS A 459 -20.31 0.02 8.47
N ALA A 460 -20.51 0.30 7.18
CA ALA A 460 -21.31 -0.54 6.30
C ALA A 460 -20.75 -1.96 6.21
N TRP A 461 -19.42 -2.11 6.08
CA TRP A 461 -18.78 -3.43 6.13
C TRP A 461 -18.96 -4.15 7.45
N ILE A 462 -18.84 -3.45 8.58
CA ILE A 462 -19.08 -4.01 9.91
C ILE A 462 -20.50 -4.58 9.99
N VAL A 463 -21.50 -3.79 9.58
CA VAL A 463 -22.91 -4.21 9.59
C VAL A 463 -23.14 -5.41 8.66
N VAL A 464 -22.63 -5.35 7.42
CA VAL A 464 -22.73 -6.47 6.47
C VAL A 464 -22.09 -7.73 7.03
N ASN A 465 -20.91 -7.61 7.66
CA ASN A 465 -20.22 -8.75 8.23
C ASN A 465 -21.00 -9.38 9.40
N ILE A 466 -21.58 -8.56 10.28
CA ILE A 466 -22.41 -9.03 11.39
C ILE A 466 -23.66 -9.75 10.88
N LEU A 467 -24.32 -9.20 9.85
CA LEU A 467 -25.52 -9.80 9.26
C LEU A 467 -25.22 -11.11 8.51
N PHE A 468 -24.03 -11.21 7.90
CA PHE A 468 -23.64 -12.39 7.13
C PHE A 468 -23.13 -13.53 8.02
N PHE A 469 -22.59 -13.23 9.20
CA PHE A 469 -21.99 -14.21 10.09
C PHE A 469 -22.91 -15.39 10.50
N PRO A 470 -24.20 -15.17 10.88
CA PRO A 470 -25.12 -16.27 11.16
C PRO A 470 -25.31 -17.24 9.98
N VAL A 471 -25.28 -16.72 8.75
CA VAL A 471 -25.41 -17.54 7.54
C VAL A 471 -24.18 -18.43 7.37
N CYS A 472 -22.98 -17.85 7.49
CA CYS A 472 -21.71 -18.60 7.45
C CYS A 472 -21.66 -19.70 8.51
N ALA A 473 -22.06 -19.38 9.74
CA ALA A 473 -22.07 -20.34 10.84
C ALA A 473 -23.08 -21.49 10.63
N LYS A 474 -24.26 -21.20 10.07
CA LYS A 474 -25.24 -22.23 9.73
C LYS A 474 -24.70 -23.21 8.69
N ILE A 475 -24.02 -22.70 7.66
CA ILE A 475 -23.37 -23.53 6.63
C ILE A 475 -22.28 -24.40 7.27
N PHE A 476 -21.45 -23.82 8.13
CA PHE A 476 -20.42 -24.56 8.85
C PHE A 476 -21.00 -25.71 9.70
N ALA A 477 -22.03 -25.43 10.50
CA ALA A 477 -22.69 -26.44 11.32
C ALA A 477 -23.28 -27.58 10.47
N THR A 478 -23.95 -27.24 9.37
CA THR A 478 -24.56 -28.23 8.46
C THR A 478 -23.50 -29.13 7.82
N GLN A 479 -22.38 -28.55 7.36
CA GLN A 479 -21.30 -29.33 6.74
C GLN A 479 -20.56 -30.19 7.75
N LYS A 480 -20.37 -29.70 8.98
CA LYS A 480 -19.80 -30.49 10.07
C LYS A 480 -20.64 -31.73 10.37
N MET A 481 -21.96 -31.57 10.52
CA MET A 481 -22.88 -32.69 10.75
C MET A 481 -22.85 -33.71 9.60
N LYS A 482 -22.78 -33.26 8.35
CA LYS A 482 -22.66 -34.16 7.19
C LYS A 482 -21.36 -34.96 7.22
N LYS A 483 -20.23 -34.32 7.54
CA LYS A 483 -18.93 -35.01 7.64
C LYS A 483 -18.92 -36.03 8.79
N GLU A 484 -19.52 -35.69 9.93
CA GLU A 484 -19.66 -36.61 11.06
C GLU A 484 -20.57 -37.80 10.73
N ALA A 485 -21.68 -37.58 9.99
CA ALA A 485 -22.55 -38.66 9.52
C ALA A 485 -21.81 -39.62 8.57
N LEU A 486 -21.09 -39.09 7.58
CA LEU A 486 -20.29 -39.88 6.64
C LEU A 486 -19.16 -40.65 7.36
N ALA A 487 -18.52 -40.05 8.37
CA ALA A 487 -17.50 -40.72 9.15
C ALA A 487 -18.07 -41.88 9.97
N ARG A 488 -19.28 -41.73 10.53
CA ARG A 488 -19.99 -42.81 11.24
C ARG A 488 -20.43 -43.92 10.29
N GLU A 489 -20.83 -43.59 9.07
CA GLU A 489 -21.15 -44.57 8.03
C GLU A 489 -19.92 -45.34 7.55
N ALA A 490 -18.76 -44.69 7.43
CA ALA A 490 -17.51 -45.35 7.04
C ALA A 490 -16.89 -46.24 8.14
N GLN A 491 -17.36 -46.11 9.39
CA GLN A 491 -16.96 -46.93 10.53
C GLN A 491 -17.90 -48.13 10.78
N LYS A 492 -19.06 -48.16 10.10
CA LYS A 492 -19.97 -49.32 10.07
C LYS A 492 -19.60 -50.21 8.88
#